data_AF-A0A7S0NLP4-F1
#
_entry.id   AF-A0A7S0NLP4-F1
#
_cell.length_a   1.000
_cell.length_b   1.000
_cell.length_c   1.000
_cell.angle_alpha   90.00
_cell.angle_beta   90.00
_cell.angle_gamma   90.00
#
_symmetry.space_group_name_H-M   'P 1'
#
loop_
_entity.id
_entity.type
_entity.pdbx_description
1 polymer ?
#
loop_
_entity_poly.entity_id
_entity_poly.type
_entity_poly.pdbx_seq_one_letter_code
_entity_poly.pdbx_strand_id
1 'polypeptide(L)'
;ETPRGHFLGPRRRSPPRATTPWTTRRAPPPLHPLSPFFRPRMEQLAKQREVWLAGEAKLKAWHAQTEEEALEPGLEIVDPHHHLWDYRQLMGFNLMGLFKQQYYMTDELVDDIVGAGHNVTRTVYVEAHAFHSKDGPDPALFAPLGEVQFAQGVAAQFASGAYGDDVRACAAIVGAADLAKHGAAIEPMLRECLARCPNFRGVRCSATHDPKLPDKFHPTPGLYLDATFREGFAALARLGLVFDAWCYASQLADVHDLARAFPETTIVLNHAGTPACVFGDVIGAGASYAEGRREIEAAWKTRMREIADECPNVFVKIGGVATPWLG
;
A
#
# COMPACT_ATOMS: atom_id res chain seq x y z
N GLU A 1 56.82 32.05 40.55
CA GLU A 1 55.77 32.81 41.24
C GLU A 1 54.41 32.22 40.90
N THR A 2 53.76 31.65 41.92
CA THR A 2 52.38 31.16 41.90
C THR A 2 51.44 32.25 42.41
N PRO A 3 50.22 32.41 41.87
CA PRO A 3 49.14 33.05 42.59
C PRO A 3 48.15 32.01 43.14
N ARG A 4 48.04 32.08 44.46
CA ARG A 4 47.02 31.58 45.40
C ARG A 4 45.61 31.67 44.78
N GLY A 5 44.69 30.72 44.91
CA GLY A 5 44.37 29.90 46.09
C GLY A 5 43.15 30.48 46.79
N HIS A 6 41.95 30.30 46.23
CA HIS A 6 40.68 30.58 46.94
C HIS A 6 40.09 29.27 47.47
N PHE A 7 40.15 29.13 48.78
CA PHE A 7 39.48 28.11 49.58
C PHE A 7 37.95 28.29 49.48
N LEU A 8 37.25 27.25 49.04
CA LEU A 8 35.83 27.05 49.34
C LEU A 8 35.72 25.93 50.38
N GLY A 9 35.16 26.27 51.53
CA GLY A 9 34.94 25.38 52.67
C GLY A 9 33.99 24.22 52.39
N PRO A 10 33.81 23.32 53.38
CA PRO A 10 33.22 22.00 53.17
C PRO A 10 31.74 22.11 52.79
N ARG A 11 31.38 21.61 51.60
CA ARG A 11 29.99 21.33 51.26
C ARG A 11 29.49 20.23 52.19
N ARG A 12 28.49 20.55 53.02
CA ARG A 12 27.73 19.58 53.82
C ARG A 12 27.26 18.45 52.91
N ARG A 13 27.74 17.23 53.15
CA ARG A 13 27.17 16.03 52.56
C ARG A 13 25.76 15.86 53.12
N SER A 14 24.75 15.91 52.27
CA SER A 14 23.42 15.41 52.60
C SER A 14 23.52 13.92 52.97
N PRO A 15 22.78 13.42 53.96
CA PRO A 15 22.83 12.01 54.33
C PRO A 15 22.30 11.15 53.17
N PRO A 16 22.78 9.90 53.04
CA PRO A 16 22.28 8.99 52.02
C PRO A 16 20.78 8.76 52.26
N ARG A 17 19.94 9.04 51.25
CA ARG A 17 18.56 8.57 51.27
C ARG A 17 18.61 7.04 51.27
N ALA A 18 18.03 6.44 52.30
CA ALA A 18 17.84 5.01 52.38
C ALA A 18 17.12 4.51 51.11
N THR A 19 17.77 3.62 50.36
CA THR A 19 17.15 2.86 49.29
C THR A 19 16.10 1.95 49.92
N THR A 20 14.82 2.30 49.75
CA THR A 20 13.74 1.38 50.07
C THR A 20 13.79 0.23 49.06
N PRO A 21 13.75 -1.04 49.49
CA PRO A 21 13.71 -2.16 48.55
C PRO A 21 12.44 -2.07 47.71
N TRP A 22 12.55 -2.30 46.40
CA TRP A 22 11.43 -2.48 45.48
C TRP A 22 10.69 -3.80 45.74
N THR A 23 10.23 -4.02 46.97
CA THR A 23 9.45 -5.20 47.35
C THR A 23 8.24 -4.81 48.17
N THR A 24 7.34 -4.06 47.54
CA THR A 24 5.91 -4.21 47.84
C THR A 24 5.21 -4.36 46.49
N ARG A 25 5.11 -5.60 45.99
CA ARG A 25 4.06 -5.95 45.04
C ARG A 25 2.74 -5.67 45.77
N ARG A 26 2.13 -4.51 45.55
CA ARG A 26 0.69 -4.43 45.66
C ARG A 26 0.17 -5.44 44.66
N ALA A 27 -0.62 -6.40 45.13
CA ALA A 27 -1.38 -7.25 44.22
C ALA A 27 -2.07 -6.34 43.20
N PRO A 28 -2.07 -6.67 41.89
CA PRO A 28 -2.88 -5.93 40.95
C PRO A 28 -4.30 -5.86 41.51
N PRO A 29 -4.99 -4.71 41.40
CA PRO A 29 -6.39 -4.64 41.80
C PRO A 29 -7.12 -5.81 41.13
N PRO A 30 -8.08 -6.46 41.83
CA PRO A 30 -8.87 -7.51 41.20
C PRO A 30 -9.42 -6.95 39.89
N LEU A 31 -9.27 -7.70 38.79
CA LEU A 31 -9.82 -7.34 37.51
C LEU A 31 -11.29 -7.00 37.75
N HIS A 32 -11.65 -5.72 37.64
CA HIS A 32 -13.06 -5.35 37.56
C HIS A 32 -13.64 -6.16 36.41
N PRO A 33 -14.76 -6.89 36.62
CA PRO A 33 -15.38 -7.61 35.53
C PRO A 33 -15.62 -6.60 34.40
N LEU A 34 -15.03 -6.86 33.24
CA LEU A 34 -15.21 -6.05 32.04
C LEU A 34 -16.70 -5.73 31.93
N SER A 35 -17.03 -4.45 31.76
CA SER A 35 -18.40 -4.01 31.58
C SER A 35 -19.09 -4.91 30.53
N PRO A 36 -20.36 -5.30 30.71
CA PRO A 36 -21.05 -6.24 29.82
C PRO A 36 -21.05 -5.81 28.34
N PHE A 37 -20.74 -4.54 28.05
CA PHE A 37 -20.55 -4.03 26.69
C PHE A 37 -19.16 -4.32 26.07
N PHE A 38 -18.13 -4.61 26.88
CA PHE A 38 -16.76 -4.88 26.42
C PHE A 38 -16.47 -6.37 26.15
N ARG A 39 -17.14 -7.29 26.87
CA ARG A 39 -16.98 -8.74 26.65
C ARG A 39 -17.28 -9.17 25.21
N PRO A 40 -18.39 -8.73 24.57
CA PRO A 40 -18.71 -9.15 23.21
C PRO A 40 -17.64 -8.73 22.18
N ARG A 41 -17.07 -7.53 22.34
CA ARG A 41 -16.04 -7.02 21.42
C ARG A 41 -14.71 -7.76 21.58
N MET A 42 -14.30 -8.06 22.81
CA MET A 42 -13.05 -8.80 23.07
C MET A 42 -13.15 -10.26 22.62
N GLU A 43 -14.30 -10.91 22.83
CA GLU A 43 -14.57 -12.26 22.33
C GLU A 43 -14.59 -12.29 20.80
N GLN A 44 -15.19 -11.28 20.16
CA GLN A 44 -15.16 -11.11 18.71
C GLN A 44 -13.73 -10.93 18.17
N LEU A 45 -12.92 -10.08 18.81
CA LEU A 45 -11.51 -9.87 18.48
C LEU A 45 -10.67 -11.15 18.66
N ALA A 46 -10.92 -11.92 19.72
CA ALA A 46 -10.24 -13.19 19.94
C ALA A 46 -10.57 -14.21 18.84
N LYS A 47 -11.85 -14.35 18.49
CA LYS A 47 -12.29 -15.21 17.39
C LYS A 47 -11.74 -14.76 16.03
N GLN A 48 -11.71 -13.45 15.77
CA GLN A 48 -11.06 -12.87 14.59
C GLN A 48 -9.60 -13.30 14.50
N ARG A 49 -8.87 -13.20 15.61
CA ARG A 49 -7.47 -13.57 15.69
C ARG A 49 -7.25 -15.06 15.42
N GLU A 50 -8.10 -15.95 15.96
CA GLU A 50 -8.02 -17.39 15.70
C GLU A 50 -8.21 -17.72 14.21
N VAL A 51 -9.22 -17.12 13.57
CA VAL A 51 -9.48 -17.31 12.13
C VAL A 51 -8.30 -16.83 11.29
N TRP A 52 -7.74 -15.67 11.63
CA TRP A 52 -6.56 -15.12 10.97
C TRP A 52 -5.35 -16.04 11.12
N LEU A 53 -4.99 -16.47 12.34
CA LEU A 53 -3.86 -17.37 12.59
C LEU A 53 -3.98 -18.68 11.81
N ALA A 54 -5.20 -19.24 11.72
CA ALA A 54 -5.44 -20.44 10.94
C ALA A 54 -5.28 -20.22 9.42
N GLY A 55 -5.71 -19.06 8.91
CA GLY A 55 -5.50 -18.67 7.51
C GLY A 55 -4.04 -18.43 7.17
N GLU A 56 -3.33 -17.71 8.04
CA GLU A 56 -1.90 -17.43 7.95
C GLU A 56 -1.07 -18.72 7.95
N ALA A 57 -1.38 -19.67 8.84
CA ALA A 57 -0.71 -20.97 8.87
C ALA A 57 -0.87 -21.76 7.56
N LYS A 58 -2.06 -21.72 6.94
CA LYS A 58 -2.30 -22.34 5.62
C LYS A 58 -1.51 -21.65 4.51
N LEU A 59 -1.45 -20.33 4.53
CA LEU A 59 -0.68 -19.55 3.55
C LEU A 59 0.81 -19.83 3.67
N LYS A 60 1.37 -19.82 4.89
CA LYS A 60 2.78 -20.17 5.16
C LYS A 60 3.10 -21.59 4.72
N ALA A 61 2.23 -22.55 5.00
CA ALA A 61 2.40 -23.93 4.54
C ALA A 61 2.36 -24.05 3.01
N TRP A 62 1.61 -23.19 2.32
CA TRP A 62 1.58 -23.13 0.86
C TRP A 62 2.86 -22.49 0.29
N HIS A 63 3.33 -21.36 0.84
CA HIS A 63 4.60 -20.74 0.43
C HIS A 63 5.79 -21.70 0.61
N ALA A 64 5.81 -22.49 1.67
CA ALA A 64 6.88 -23.45 1.93
C ALA A 64 6.87 -24.69 1.01
N GLN A 65 5.93 -24.80 0.06
CA GLN A 65 5.89 -25.93 -0.89
C GLN A 65 7.03 -25.88 -1.91
N THR A 66 7.59 -24.71 -2.17
CA THR A 66 8.66 -24.53 -3.14
C THR A 66 9.58 -23.42 -2.66
N GLU A 67 10.87 -23.70 -2.61
CA GLU A 67 11.92 -22.72 -2.41
C GLU A 67 12.74 -22.64 -3.70
N GLU A 68 12.92 -21.43 -4.21
CA GLU A 68 13.72 -21.17 -5.41
C GLU A 68 14.97 -20.39 -5.01
N GLU A 69 16.12 -20.76 -5.56
CA GLU A 69 17.35 -20.00 -5.36
C GLU A 69 17.26 -18.68 -6.13
N ALA A 70 17.55 -17.57 -5.45
CA ALA A 70 17.57 -16.25 -6.08
C ALA A 70 18.60 -16.22 -7.22
N LEU A 71 18.12 -15.97 -8.43
CA LEU A 71 18.99 -15.73 -9.58
C LEU A 71 19.63 -14.35 -9.44
N GLU A 72 20.93 -14.28 -9.76
CA GLU A 72 21.72 -13.04 -9.69
C GLU A 72 21.54 -12.30 -8.35
N PRO A 73 21.84 -12.93 -7.19
CA PRO A 73 21.51 -12.40 -5.87
C PRO A 73 22.23 -11.09 -5.52
N GLY A 74 23.23 -10.67 -6.30
CA GLY A 74 23.89 -9.37 -6.17
C GLY A 74 23.24 -8.25 -6.99
N LEU A 75 22.35 -8.56 -7.94
CA LEU A 75 21.70 -7.57 -8.79
C LEU A 75 20.77 -6.70 -7.95
N GLU A 76 21.01 -5.39 -7.95
CA GLU A 76 20.15 -4.44 -7.23
C GLU A 76 18.74 -4.44 -7.80
N ILE A 77 17.74 -4.57 -6.92
CA ILE A 77 16.32 -4.57 -7.26
C ILE A 77 15.62 -3.40 -6.55
N VAL A 78 14.87 -2.64 -7.34
CA VAL A 78 13.82 -1.76 -6.83
C VAL A 78 12.50 -2.47 -7.09
N ASP A 79 11.80 -2.86 -6.02
CA ASP A 79 10.43 -3.36 -6.15
C ASP A 79 9.47 -2.16 -6.35
N PRO A 80 8.89 -1.97 -7.54
CA PRO A 80 8.09 -0.79 -7.83
C PRO A 80 6.64 -0.92 -7.32
N HIS A 81 6.26 -2.03 -6.69
CA HIS A 81 4.86 -2.26 -6.32
C HIS A 81 4.71 -3.29 -5.19
N HIS A 82 4.58 -2.78 -3.96
CA HIS A 82 4.02 -3.54 -2.86
C HIS A 82 2.92 -2.74 -2.17
N HIS A 83 2.23 -3.41 -1.26
CA HIS A 83 1.15 -2.89 -0.44
C HIS A 83 1.45 -3.23 1.02
N LEU A 84 0.79 -2.57 1.97
CA LEU A 84 0.80 -2.92 3.39
C LEU A 84 -0.60 -2.67 3.94
N TRP A 85 -1.13 -3.60 4.75
CA TRP A 85 -2.47 -3.52 5.30
C TRP A 85 -2.63 -4.33 6.60
N ASP A 86 -3.59 -3.89 7.43
CA ASP A 86 -4.14 -4.68 8.53
C ASP A 86 -5.66 -4.66 8.47
N TYR A 87 -6.23 -5.72 7.90
CA TYR A 87 -7.65 -5.94 7.74
C TYR A 87 -8.21 -6.99 8.71
N ARG A 88 -7.45 -7.39 9.75
CA ARG A 88 -7.87 -8.41 10.72
C ARG A 88 -9.15 -8.03 11.48
N GLN A 89 -9.47 -6.74 11.55
CA GLN A 89 -10.71 -6.23 12.15
C GLN A 89 -11.95 -6.49 11.29
N LEU A 90 -11.79 -6.69 9.99
CA LEU A 90 -12.88 -6.92 9.05
C LEU A 90 -13.15 -8.42 8.95
N MET A 91 -14.05 -8.92 9.82
CA MET A 91 -14.52 -10.30 9.78
C MET A 91 -15.03 -10.65 8.39
N GLY A 92 -14.38 -11.59 7.72
CA GLY A 92 -14.84 -12.05 6.42
C GLY A 92 -14.75 -10.98 5.32
N PHE A 93 -13.92 -9.95 5.46
CA PHE A 93 -13.41 -9.21 4.27
C PHE A 93 -12.41 -10.11 3.53
N ASN A 94 -12.95 -11.24 3.12
CA ASN A 94 -12.66 -11.84 1.85
C ASN A 94 -13.68 -11.17 0.94
N LEU A 95 -13.22 -10.45 -0.08
CA LEU A 95 -14.10 -10.23 -1.22
C LEU A 95 -14.21 -11.62 -1.86
N MET A 96 -15.21 -12.41 -1.49
CA MET A 96 -15.48 -13.77 -2.00
C MET A 96 -14.35 -14.83 -1.88
N GLY A 97 -13.34 -14.62 -1.04
CA GLY A 97 -12.19 -15.53 -0.89
C GLY A 97 -10.99 -15.15 -1.75
N LEU A 98 -11.06 -14.01 -2.48
CA LEU A 98 -9.98 -13.55 -3.35
C LEU A 98 -8.76 -13.07 -2.56
N PHE A 99 -8.95 -12.30 -1.49
CA PHE A 99 -7.86 -11.88 -0.60
C PHE A 99 -7.78 -12.80 0.61
N LYS A 100 -6.91 -13.81 0.52
CA LYS A 100 -6.68 -14.78 1.60
C LYS A 100 -5.81 -14.23 2.74
N GLN A 101 -5.00 -13.22 2.45
CA GLN A 101 -4.10 -12.58 3.40
C GLN A 101 -4.72 -11.29 3.93
N GLN A 102 -5.03 -11.26 5.23
CA GLN A 102 -5.69 -10.12 5.89
C GLN A 102 -4.71 -9.19 6.62
N TYR A 103 -3.43 -9.54 6.63
CA TYR A 103 -2.37 -8.80 7.29
C TYR A 103 -1.13 -8.93 6.41
N TYR A 104 -0.50 -7.80 6.10
CA TYR A 104 0.82 -7.73 5.51
C TYR A 104 1.42 -6.38 5.89
N MET A 105 2.37 -6.38 6.81
CA MET A 105 2.92 -5.18 7.45
C MET A 105 4.45 -5.22 7.39
N THR A 106 5.12 -4.27 8.05
CA THR A 106 6.58 -4.15 8.05
C THR A 106 7.30 -5.47 8.34
N ASP A 107 6.80 -6.28 9.28
CA ASP A 107 7.40 -7.55 9.66
C ASP A 107 7.44 -8.56 8.50
N GLU A 108 6.31 -8.78 7.83
CA GLU A 108 6.27 -9.68 6.67
C GLU A 108 7.02 -9.10 5.46
N LEU A 109 6.99 -7.79 5.27
CA LEU A 109 7.79 -7.13 4.24
C LEU A 109 9.29 -7.34 4.46
N VAL A 110 9.77 -7.24 5.70
CA VAL A 110 11.18 -7.49 6.04
C VAL A 110 11.56 -8.93 5.72
N ASP A 111 10.72 -9.89 6.09
CA ASP A 111 10.94 -11.30 5.76
C ASP A 111 11.05 -11.51 4.24
N ASP A 112 10.20 -10.86 3.45
CA ASP A 112 10.20 -11.00 1.98
C ASP A 112 11.39 -10.30 1.31
N ILE A 113 11.79 -9.10 1.74
CA ILE A 113 12.85 -8.34 1.04
C ILE A 113 14.25 -8.63 1.57
N VAL A 114 14.39 -8.99 2.84
CA VAL A 114 15.69 -9.32 3.46
C VAL A 114 15.90 -10.83 3.51
N GLY A 115 14.83 -11.61 3.71
CA GLY A 115 14.90 -13.06 3.93
C GLY A 115 14.84 -13.91 2.65
N ALA A 116 14.32 -13.40 1.53
CA ALA A 116 14.10 -14.18 0.32
C ALA A 116 15.34 -14.37 -0.60
N GLY A 117 16.49 -13.78 -0.24
CA GLY A 117 17.75 -13.96 -0.97
C GLY A 117 17.94 -13.05 -2.20
N HIS A 118 16.94 -12.27 -2.58
CA HIS A 118 17.07 -11.21 -3.59
C HIS A 118 17.64 -9.91 -2.98
N ASN A 119 18.45 -9.17 -3.74
CA ASN A 119 18.99 -7.88 -3.31
C ASN A 119 18.02 -6.72 -3.56
N VAL A 120 16.90 -6.72 -2.81
CA VAL A 120 15.90 -5.64 -2.86
C VAL A 120 16.38 -4.49 -1.97
N THR A 121 16.83 -3.41 -2.60
CA THR A 121 17.36 -2.24 -1.88
C THR A 121 16.30 -1.18 -1.64
N ARG A 122 15.28 -1.11 -2.50
CA ARG A 122 14.21 -0.10 -2.42
C ARG A 122 12.87 -0.70 -2.78
N THR A 123 11.81 -0.19 -2.16
CA THR A 123 10.45 -0.54 -2.53
C THR A 123 9.57 0.69 -2.71
N VAL A 124 8.55 0.59 -3.55
CA VAL A 124 7.52 1.61 -3.74
C VAL A 124 6.21 1.11 -3.17
N TYR A 125 5.70 1.83 -2.18
CA TYR A 125 4.38 1.54 -1.60
C TYR A 125 3.30 2.10 -2.51
N VAL A 126 2.29 1.29 -2.80
CA VAL A 126 1.10 1.67 -3.54
C VAL A 126 -0.10 1.50 -2.61
N GLU A 127 -1.04 2.45 -2.65
CA GLU A 127 -2.24 2.44 -1.81
C GLU A 127 -2.95 1.10 -1.80
N ALA A 128 -3.45 0.73 -0.63
CA ALA A 128 -4.20 -0.49 -0.35
C ALA A 128 -5.61 -0.16 0.18
N HIS A 129 -5.98 1.11 0.27
CA HIS A 129 -7.14 1.65 1.00
C HIS A 129 -7.14 1.33 2.50
N ALA A 130 -5.95 1.16 3.08
CA ALA A 130 -5.76 0.87 4.50
C ALA A 130 -5.45 2.16 5.28
N PHE A 131 -5.74 2.18 6.59
CA PHE A 131 -5.28 3.25 7.49
C PHE A 131 -5.70 4.69 7.12
N HIS A 132 -6.77 4.85 6.34
CA HIS A 132 -7.40 6.15 6.10
C HIS A 132 -7.69 6.89 7.42
N SER A 133 -7.33 8.17 7.49
CA SER A 133 -7.57 9.00 8.67
C SER A 133 -9.06 9.19 8.90
N LYS A 134 -9.48 9.06 10.15
CA LYS A 134 -10.84 9.42 10.61
C LYS A 134 -10.96 10.91 10.97
N ASP A 135 -9.83 11.56 11.23
CA ASP A 135 -9.74 12.93 11.74
C ASP A 135 -9.23 13.87 10.63
N GLY A 136 -9.73 15.10 10.56
CA GLY A 136 -9.27 16.10 9.59
C GLY A 136 -10.32 17.18 9.27
N PRO A 137 -9.92 18.28 8.61
CA PRO A 137 -10.81 19.41 8.30
C PRO A 137 -11.92 19.07 7.29
N ASP A 138 -11.72 18.03 6.47
CA ASP A 138 -12.74 17.37 5.65
C ASP A 138 -12.36 15.90 5.47
N PRO A 139 -12.93 14.98 6.26
CA PRO A 139 -12.61 13.56 6.16
C PRO A 139 -12.87 12.96 4.77
N ALA A 140 -13.82 13.49 3.99
CA ALA A 140 -14.13 12.95 2.66
C ALA A 140 -13.03 13.25 1.63
N LEU A 141 -12.27 14.34 1.85
CA LEU A 141 -11.14 14.75 1.02
C LEU A 141 -9.80 14.26 1.60
N PHE A 142 -9.60 14.37 2.92
CA PHE A 142 -8.30 14.16 3.57
C PHE A 142 -8.09 12.77 4.17
N ALA A 143 -9.10 11.88 4.19
CA ALA A 143 -8.92 10.52 4.71
C ALA A 143 -7.70 9.77 4.10
N PRO A 144 -7.44 9.81 2.78
CA PRO A 144 -6.28 9.13 2.19
C PRO A 144 -4.91 9.60 2.71
N LEU A 145 -4.80 10.82 3.24
CA LEU A 145 -3.55 11.31 3.85
C LEU A 145 -3.08 10.40 4.99
N GLY A 146 -4.01 9.78 5.74
CA GLY A 146 -3.67 8.85 6.82
C GLY A 146 -2.86 7.65 6.34
N GLU A 147 -3.19 7.10 5.16
CA GLU A 147 -2.48 5.98 4.55
C GLU A 147 -1.08 6.39 4.08
N VAL A 148 -0.96 7.56 3.46
CA VAL A 148 0.32 8.14 3.03
C VAL A 148 1.24 8.37 4.25
N GLN A 149 0.69 8.90 5.35
CA GLN A 149 1.42 9.10 6.60
C GLN A 149 1.84 7.78 7.25
N PHE A 150 0.97 6.76 7.19
CA PHE A 150 1.32 5.41 7.65
C PHE A 150 2.51 4.85 6.86
N ALA A 151 2.46 4.87 5.53
CA ALA A 151 3.56 4.40 4.68
C ALA A 151 4.85 5.20 4.91
N GLN A 152 4.74 6.51 5.17
CA GLN A 152 5.87 7.36 5.55
C GLN A 152 6.47 6.94 6.91
N GLY A 153 5.64 6.50 7.86
CA GLY A 153 6.08 5.91 9.12
C GLY A 153 6.84 4.62 8.93
N VAL A 154 6.43 3.76 7.98
CA VAL A 154 7.19 2.56 7.60
C VAL A 154 8.53 2.95 6.96
N ALA A 155 8.54 3.92 6.04
CA ALA A 155 9.79 4.43 5.46
C ALA A 155 10.78 4.90 6.54
N ALA A 156 10.29 5.56 7.60
CA ALA A 156 11.11 6.00 8.72
C ALA A 156 11.70 4.83 9.54
N GLN A 157 11.00 3.68 9.64
CA GLN A 157 11.55 2.48 10.28
C GLN A 157 12.76 1.97 9.48
N PHE A 158 12.66 1.89 8.16
CA PHE A 158 13.79 1.47 7.30
C PHE A 158 14.94 2.48 7.26
N ALA A 159 14.64 3.78 7.37
CA ALA A 159 15.67 4.81 7.47
C ALA A 159 16.54 4.71 8.74
N SER A 160 16.13 3.92 9.74
CA SER A 160 16.96 3.64 10.92
C SER A 160 18.16 2.74 10.64
N GLY A 161 18.17 2.01 9.52
CA GLY A 161 19.18 0.99 9.20
C GLY A 161 18.98 -0.34 9.92
N ALA A 162 17.95 -0.48 10.77
CA ALA A 162 17.72 -1.69 11.55
C ALA A 162 17.45 -2.96 10.72
N TYR A 163 17.07 -2.81 9.45
CA TYR A 163 16.75 -3.90 8.51
C TYR A 163 17.76 -4.01 7.37
N GLY A 164 18.94 -3.40 7.51
CA GLY A 164 19.98 -3.32 6.48
C GLY A 164 20.35 -1.88 6.17
N ASP A 165 21.66 -1.60 6.14
CA ASP A 165 22.19 -0.24 5.98
C ASP A 165 21.69 0.44 4.70
N ASP A 166 21.53 -0.33 3.62
CA ASP A 166 21.13 0.14 2.29
C ASP A 166 19.66 -0.11 1.93
N VAL A 167 18.90 -0.81 2.77
CA VAL A 167 17.50 -1.18 2.48
C VAL A 167 16.56 -0.02 2.84
N ARG A 168 15.73 0.41 1.89
CA ARG A 168 14.77 1.51 2.04
C ARG A 168 13.40 1.10 1.51
N ALA A 169 12.57 0.51 2.36
CA ALA A 169 11.18 0.30 1.99
C ALA A 169 10.39 1.62 1.97
N CYS A 170 9.34 1.65 1.16
CA CYS A 170 8.52 2.84 0.93
C CYS A 170 9.38 4.05 0.51
N ALA A 171 10.45 3.80 -0.26
CA ALA A 171 11.33 4.83 -0.81
C ALA A 171 10.55 5.83 -1.69
N ALA A 172 9.47 5.37 -2.30
CA ALA A 172 8.40 6.20 -2.84
C ALA A 172 7.02 5.69 -2.36
N ILE A 173 6.06 6.60 -2.31
CA ILE A 173 4.68 6.35 -1.86
C ILE A 173 3.72 6.86 -2.94
N VAL A 174 2.87 5.98 -3.43
CA VAL A 174 1.74 6.25 -4.33
C VAL A 174 0.46 6.11 -3.53
N GLY A 175 -0.22 7.22 -3.24
CA GLY A 175 -1.41 7.26 -2.39
C GLY A 175 -2.73 7.15 -3.15
N ALA A 176 -3.85 6.99 -2.44
CA ALA A 176 -5.17 7.09 -3.04
C ALA A 176 -5.59 8.55 -3.23
N ALA A 177 -6.25 8.85 -4.34
CA ALA A 177 -6.93 10.13 -4.57
C ALA A 177 -8.19 9.91 -5.40
N ASP A 178 -9.34 10.38 -4.93
CA ASP A 178 -10.59 10.27 -5.67
C ASP A 178 -10.77 11.49 -6.60
N LEU A 179 -10.08 11.43 -7.74
CA LEU A 179 -10.07 12.51 -8.73
C LEU A 179 -11.45 12.72 -9.37
N ALA A 180 -12.25 11.67 -9.54
CA ALA A 180 -13.59 11.77 -10.12
C ALA A 180 -14.59 12.43 -9.16
N LYS A 181 -14.42 12.22 -7.85
CA LYS A 181 -15.28 12.86 -6.85
C LYS A 181 -14.92 14.32 -6.60
N HIS A 182 -13.64 14.64 -6.55
CA HIS A 182 -13.17 15.96 -6.10
C HIS A 182 -12.70 16.87 -7.22
N GLY A 183 -12.37 16.34 -8.39
CA GLY A 183 -11.82 17.10 -9.51
C GLY A 183 -10.68 18.01 -9.08
N ALA A 184 -10.70 19.28 -9.51
CA ALA A 184 -9.69 20.26 -9.12
C ALA A 184 -9.58 20.50 -7.61
N ALA A 185 -10.63 20.21 -6.82
CA ALA A 185 -10.62 20.37 -5.36
C ALA A 185 -9.76 19.32 -4.64
N ILE A 186 -9.18 18.35 -5.35
CA ILE A 186 -8.24 17.37 -4.77
C ILE A 186 -6.90 18.00 -4.38
N GLU A 187 -6.50 19.10 -5.03
CA GLU A 187 -5.15 19.65 -4.94
C GLU A 187 -4.69 19.99 -3.51
N PRO A 188 -5.51 20.58 -2.62
CA PRO A 188 -5.12 20.82 -1.23
C PRO A 188 -4.68 19.56 -0.48
N MET A 189 -5.35 18.42 -0.70
CA MET A 189 -4.96 17.15 -0.09
C MET A 189 -3.59 16.69 -0.61
N LEU A 190 -3.36 16.76 -1.93
CA LEU A 190 -2.07 16.40 -2.53
C LEU A 190 -0.92 17.27 -2.02
N ARG A 191 -1.17 18.56 -1.82
CA ARG A 191 -0.19 19.50 -1.22
C ARG A 191 0.13 19.14 0.23
N GLU A 192 -0.86 18.75 1.03
CA GLU A 192 -0.62 18.27 2.39
C GLU A 192 0.18 16.96 2.41
N CYS A 193 -0.08 16.02 1.49
CA CYS A 193 0.75 14.82 1.33
C CYS A 193 2.21 15.18 1.03
N LEU A 194 2.46 16.06 0.06
CA LEU A 194 3.82 16.53 -0.28
C LEU A 194 4.51 17.23 0.90
N ALA A 195 3.78 18.05 1.64
CA ALA A 195 4.33 18.81 2.76
C ALA A 195 4.69 17.93 3.97
N ARG A 196 3.95 16.84 4.19
CA ARG A 196 4.09 15.99 5.39
C ARG A 196 4.88 14.71 5.13
N CYS A 197 4.92 14.24 3.89
CA CYS A 197 5.45 12.93 3.54
C CYS A 197 6.51 13.09 2.43
N PRO A 198 7.80 13.24 2.79
CA PRO A 198 8.87 13.45 1.82
C PRO A 198 9.03 12.31 0.79
N ASN A 199 8.49 11.11 1.05
CA ASN A 199 8.49 9.99 0.10
C ASN A 199 7.25 9.95 -0.82
N PHE A 200 6.28 10.86 -0.68
CA PHE A 200 5.09 10.90 -1.55
C PHE A 200 5.44 11.33 -2.98
N ARG A 201 5.08 10.51 -3.97
CA ARG A 201 5.47 10.71 -5.38
C ARG A 201 4.33 10.62 -6.38
N GLY A 202 3.16 10.11 -6.00
CA GLY A 202 2.08 9.95 -6.95
C GLY A 202 0.78 9.49 -6.34
N VAL A 203 -0.21 9.29 -7.20
CA VAL A 203 -1.50 8.73 -6.82
C VAL A 203 -1.89 7.58 -7.73
N ARG A 204 -2.68 6.64 -7.21
CA ARG A 204 -3.32 5.58 -7.99
C ARG A 204 -4.82 5.80 -8.03
N CYS A 205 -5.41 5.60 -9.20
CA CYS A 205 -6.86 5.45 -9.35
C CYS A 205 -7.15 4.20 -10.20
N SER A 206 -7.92 3.25 -9.64
CA SER A 206 -8.38 2.10 -10.40
C SER A 206 -9.58 2.47 -11.28
N ALA A 207 -9.44 2.27 -12.58
CA ALA A 207 -10.55 2.33 -13.54
C ALA A 207 -11.18 0.96 -13.78
N THR A 208 -10.70 -0.13 -13.17
CA THR A 208 -11.11 -1.50 -13.55
C THR A 208 -12.63 -1.68 -13.49
N HIS A 209 -13.20 -2.01 -14.65
CA HIS A 209 -14.62 -2.25 -14.82
C HIS A 209 -14.85 -3.36 -15.85
N ASP A 210 -15.51 -4.42 -15.42
CA ASP A 210 -16.06 -5.44 -16.31
C ASP A 210 -17.43 -5.88 -15.75
N PRO A 211 -18.51 -5.86 -16.55
CA PRO A 211 -19.84 -6.20 -16.07
C PRO A 211 -20.00 -7.66 -15.65
N LYS A 212 -19.16 -8.57 -16.16
CA LYS A 212 -19.18 -10.00 -15.84
C LYS A 212 -18.27 -10.36 -14.67
N LEU A 213 -17.32 -9.50 -14.31
CA LEU A 213 -16.45 -9.77 -13.16
C LEU A 213 -17.12 -9.36 -11.84
N PRO A 214 -16.85 -10.10 -10.76
CA PRO A 214 -17.45 -9.83 -9.45
C PRO A 214 -17.01 -8.46 -8.90
N ASP A 215 -15.79 -8.05 -9.22
CA ASP A 215 -15.16 -6.87 -8.64
C ASP A 215 -15.16 -5.71 -9.61
N LYS A 216 -15.92 -4.68 -9.22
CA LYS A 216 -16.02 -3.39 -9.89
C LYS A 216 -15.37 -2.35 -8.98
N PHE A 217 -14.04 -2.25 -9.03
CA PHE A 217 -13.33 -1.18 -8.31
C PHE A 217 -13.77 0.20 -8.81
N HIS A 218 -14.30 0.28 -10.04
CA HIS A 218 -15.09 1.42 -10.49
C HIS A 218 -16.48 0.99 -11.02
N PRO A 219 -17.58 1.68 -10.66
CA PRO A 219 -18.94 1.23 -10.98
C PRO A 219 -19.29 1.33 -12.47
N THR A 220 -18.61 2.16 -13.24
CA THR A 220 -18.88 2.40 -14.67
C THR A 220 -17.58 2.38 -15.49
N PRO A 221 -17.62 2.10 -16.81
CA PRO A 221 -16.44 2.31 -17.66
C PRO A 221 -16.21 3.82 -17.91
N GLY A 222 -15.04 4.19 -18.45
CA GLY A 222 -14.76 5.55 -18.89
C GLY A 222 -14.22 6.51 -17.82
N LEU A 223 -13.74 6.02 -16.68
CA LEU A 223 -13.21 6.87 -15.60
C LEU A 223 -12.17 7.89 -16.08
N TYR A 224 -11.20 7.44 -16.90
CA TYR A 224 -10.14 8.32 -17.38
C TYR A 224 -10.59 9.28 -18.49
N LEU A 225 -11.80 9.12 -19.02
CA LEU A 225 -12.45 10.04 -19.96
C LEU A 225 -13.29 11.10 -19.25
N ASP A 226 -13.63 10.88 -17.98
CA ASP A 226 -14.49 11.79 -17.21
C ASP A 226 -13.85 13.18 -17.06
N ALA A 227 -14.65 14.23 -17.29
CA ALA A 227 -14.18 15.60 -17.26
C ALA A 227 -13.74 16.02 -15.84
N THR A 228 -14.48 15.62 -14.81
CA THR A 228 -14.15 15.92 -13.41
C THR A 228 -12.86 15.22 -13.01
N PHE A 229 -12.71 13.94 -13.37
CA PHE A 229 -11.46 13.21 -13.19
C PHE A 229 -10.28 13.95 -13.82
N ARG A 230 -10.43 14.41 -15.07
CA ARG A 230 -9.38 15.13 -15.80
C ARG A 230 -9.03 16.49 -15.18
N GLU A 231 -9.98 17.19 -14.58
CA GLU A 231 -9.69 18.40 -13.80
C GLU A 231 -8.77 18.13 -12.61
N GLY A 232 -9.02 17.02 -11.88
CA GLY A 232 -8.14 16.59 -10.78
C GLY A 232 -6.79 16.08 -11.28
N PHE A 233 -6.80 15.31 -12.36
CA PHE A 233 -5.60 14.76 -13.00
C PHE A 233 -4.63 15.86 -13.45
N ALA A 234 -5.15 16.98 -13.97
CA ALA A 234 -4.34 18.12 -14.40
C ALA A 234 -3.46 18.72 -13.28
N ALA A 235 -3.83 18.52 -12.01
CA ALA A 235 -3.02 18.96 -10.87
C ALA A 235 -1.71 18.16 -10.73
N LEU A 236 -1.66 16.91 -11.20
CA LEU A 236 -0.53 16.01 -10.98
C LEU A 236 0.76 16.53 -11.63
N ALA A 237 0.71 16.96 -12.90
CA ALA A 237 1.85 17.56 -13.59
C ALA A 237 2.37 18.81 -12.86
N ARG A 238 1.47 19.69 -12.40
CA ARG A 238 1.85 20.92 -11.67
C ARG A 238 2.55 20.63 -10.35
N LEU A 239 2.22 19.50 -9.73
CA LEU A 239 2.79 19.07 -8.46
C LEU A 239 3.98 18.11 -8.64
N GLY A 240 4.34 17.76 -9.87
CA GLY A 240 5.40 16.79 -10.16
C GLY A 240 5.08 15.37 -9.66
N LEU A 241 3.79 15.01 -9.63
CA LEU A 241 3.30 13.70 -9.17
C LEU A 241 3.09 12.75 -10.36
N VAL A 242 3.44 11.48 -10.17
CA VAL A 242 3.15 10.41 -11.12
C VAL A 242 1.73 9.87 -10.93
N PHE A 243 1.17 9.28 -11.98
CA PHE A 243 -0.12 8.60 -11.93
C PHE A 243 0.02 7.11 -12.18
N ASP A 244 -0.35 6.28 -11.21
CA ASP A 244 -0.50 4.84 -11.40
C ASP A 244 -1.89 4.54 -11.96
N ALA A 245 -1.94 4.04 -13.19
CA ALA A 245 -3.17 3.61 -13.87
C ALA A 245 -3.38 2.11 -13.67
N TRP A 246 -4.44 1.71 -12.98
CA TRP A 246 -4.87 0.31 -12.96
C TRP A 246 -6.21 0.16 -13.67
N CYS A 247 -6.22 -0.55 -14.79
CA CYS A 247 -7.39 -0.80 -15.62
C CYS A 247 -7.32 -2.22 -16.22
N TYR A 248 -8.44 -2.70 -16.76
CA TYR A 248 -8.45 -3.92 -17.57
C TYR A 248 -8.08 -3.62 -19.03
N ALA A 249 -7.69 -4.65 -19.79
CA ALA A 249 -7.28 -4.50 -21.18
C ALA A 249 -8.35 -3.84 -22.08
N SER A 250 -9.63 -4.05 -21.78
CA SER A 250 -10.76 -3.41 -22.47
C SER A 250 -10.80 -1.89 -22.34
N GLN A 251 -10.02 -1.32 -21.40
CA GLN A 251 -10.04 0.09 -21.01
C GLN A 251 -8.72 0.80 -21.35
N LEU A 252 -7.79 0.10 -22.02
CA LEU A 252 -6.49 0.67 -22.42
C LEU A 252 -6.62 1.86 -23.38
N ALA A 253 -7.71 1.93 -24.15
CA ALA A 253 -8.00 3.09 -24.98
C ALA A 253 -8.16 4.38 -24.15
N ASP A 254 -8.71 4.28 -22.94
CA ASP A 254 -8.87 5.44 -22.05
C ASP A 254 -7.52 5.90 -21.50
N VAL A 255 -6.58 4.98 -21.25
CA VAL A 255 -5.19 5.30 -20.86
C VAL A 255 -4.45 5.98 -22.01
N HIS A 256 -4.60 5.46 -23.23
CA HIS A 256 -4.02 6.06 -24.43
C HIS A 256 -4.52 7.50 -24.64
N ASP A 257 -5.83 7.73 -24.56
CA ASP A 257 -6.41 9.07 -24.68
C ASP A 257 -5.93 10.01 -23.56
N LEU A 258 -5.91 9.54 -22.31
CA LEU A 258 -5.43 10.31 -21.16
C LEU A 258 -3.96 10.70 -21.32
N ALA A 259 -3.09 9.76 -21.71
CA ALA A 259 -1.67 10.00 -21.90
C ALA A 259 -1.40 11.07 -22.97
N ARG A 260 -2.15 11.04 -24.07
CA ARG A 260 -2.06 12.03 -25.16
C ARG A 260 -2.61 13.39 -24.76
N ALA A 261 -3.64 13.43 -23.92
CA ALA A 261 -4.22 14.67 -23.42
C ALA A 261 -3.30 15.37 -22.38
N PHE A 262 -2.49 14.60 -21.66
CA PHE A 262 -1.60 15.08 -20.59
C PHE A 262 -0.16 14.59 -20.77
N PRO A 263 0.56 15.02 -21.82
CA PRO A 263 1.90 14.52 -22.14
C PRO A 263 2.95 14.83 -21.07
N GLU A 264 2.70 15.84 -20.23
CA GLU A 264 3.59 16.25 -19.13
C GLU A 264 3.44 15.37 -17.87
N THR A 265 2.36 14.60 -17.75
CA THR A 265 2.16 13.71 -16.60
C THR A 265 2.74 12.34 -16.91
N THR A 266 3.67 11.87 -16.08
CA THR A 266 4.13 10.48 -16.12
C THR A 266 3.02 9.54 -15.67
N ILE A 267 2.68 8.57 -16.51
CA ILE A 267 1.70 7.53 -16.23
C ILE A 267 2.42 6.20 -16.09
N VAL A 268 2.15 5.46 -15.02
CA VAL A 268 2.65 4.11 -14.80
C VAL A 268 1.46 3.16 -14.94
N LEU A 269 1.42 2.42 -16.05
CA LEU A 269 0.41 1.40 -16.31
C LEU A 269 0.71 0.15 -15.48
N ASN A 270 -0.20 -0.16 -14.56
CA ASN A 270 -0.06 -1.29 -13.66
C ASN A 270 -0.35 -2.61 -14.38
N HIS A 271 0.41 -3.63 -14.00
CA HIS A 271 0.17 -5.03 -14.33
C HIS A 271 -0.02 -5.30 -15.83
N ALA A 272 0.80 -4.63 -16.65
CA ALA A 272 0.73 -4.66 -18.10
C ALA A 272 -0.69 -4.39 -18.66
N GLY A 273 -1.50 -3.56 -17.97
CA GLY A 273 -2.86 -3.28 -18.41
C GLY A 273 -3.88 -4.38 -18.14
N THR A 274 -3.54 -5.36 -17.29
CA THR A 274 -4.40 -6.44 -16.78
C THR A 274 -5.30 -7.05 -17.87
N PRO A 275 -4.78 -7.94 -18.73
CA PRO A 275 -5.60 -8.71 -19.67
C PRO A 275 -6.43 -9.76 -18.90
N ALA A 276 -7.46 -9.28 -18.21
CA ALA A 276 -8.30 -10.10 -17.36
C ALA A 276 -8.93 -11.25 -18.16
N CYS A 277 -9.00 -12.43 -17.52
CA CYS A 277 -9.51 -13.66 -18.09
C CYS A 277 -8.77 -14.24 -19.33
N VAL A 278 -7.56 -13.76 -19.64
CA VAL A 278 -6.80 -14.26 -20.81
C VAL A 278 -6.35 -15.71 -20.65
N PHE A 279 -6.12 -16.20 -19.42
CA PHE A 279 -5.68 -17.56 -19.13
C PHE A 279 -6.78 -18.46 -18.57
N GLY A 280 -7.81 -17.88 -17.96
CA GLY A 280 -8.89 -18.60 -17.30
C GLY A 280 -10.10 -17.72 -17.05
N ASP A 281 -11.14 -18.25 -16.41
CA ASP A 281 -12.22 -17.41 -15.92
C ASP A 281 -11.92 -17.05 -14.46
N VAL A 282 -12.08 -15.78 -14.09
CA VAL A 282 -11.94 -15.35 -12.69
C VAL A 282 -13.02 -16.06 -11.85
N ILE A 283 -12.63 -16.58 -10.68
CA ILE A 283 -13.59 -17.19 -9.75
C ILE A 283 -14.69 -16.17 -9.41
N GLY A 284 -15.94 -16.57 -9.62
CA GLY A 284 -17.10 -15.73 -9.37
C GLY A 284 -17.51 -14.83 -10.54
N ALA A 285 -16.88 -14.97 -11.72
CA ALA A 285 -17.37 -14.34 -12.93
C ALA A 285 -18.79 -14.81 -13.28
N GLY A 286 -19.66 -13.87 -13.67
CA GLY A 286 -21.06 -14.12 -14.02
C GLY A 286 -21.26 -14.80 -15.38
N ALA A 287 -20.23 -14.85 -16.22
CA ALA A 287 -20.21 -15.62 -17.46
C ALA A 287 -18.78 -15.97 -17.87
N SER A 288 -18.63 -17.05 -18.64
CA SER A 288 -17.33 -17.50 -19.13
C SER A 288 -16.74 -16.58 -20.20
N TYR A 289 -15.41 -16.52 -20.23
CA TYR A 289 -14.63 -15.84 -21.26
C TYR A 289 -13.92 -16.79 -22.21
N ALA A 290 -14.13 -18.11 -22.09
CA ALA A 290 -13.40 -19.14 -22.84
C ALA A 290 -13.37 -18.91 -24.36
N GLU A 291 -14.48 -18.52 -24.97
CA GLU A 291 -14.59 -18.26 -26.42
C GLU A 291 -13.93 -16.94 -26.85
N GLY A 292 -13.74 -15.99 -25.92
CA GLY A 292 -13.25 -14.63 -26.20
C GLY A 292 -11.80 -14.37 -25.82
N ARG A 293 -11.06 -15.39 -25.33
CA ARG A 293 -9.71 -15.17 -24.78
C ARG A 293 -8.71 -14.72 -25.84
N ARG A 294 -8.82 -15.24 -27.07
CA ARG A 294 -7.94 -14.85 -28.18
C ARG A 294 -8.17 -13.41 -28.59
N GLU A 295 -9.41 -12.96 -28.56
CA GLU A 295 -9.82 -11.60 -28.85
C GLU A 295 -9.31 -10.64 -27.76
N ILE A 296 -9.40 -11.03 -26.48
CA ILE A 296 -8.82 -10.28 -25.36
C ILE A 296 -7.31 -10.12 -25.56
N GLU A 297 -6.59 -11.22 -25.82
CA GLU A 297 -5.14 -11.20 -26.02
C GLU A 297 -4.75 -10.32 -27.23
N ALA A 298 -5.46 -10.47 -28.36
CA ALA A 298 -5.18 -9.71 -29.57
C ALA A 298 -5.46 -8.21 -29.39
N ALA A 299 -6.58 -7.85 -28.75
CA ALA A 299 -6.93 -6.48 -28.44
C ALA A 299 -5.92 -5.85 -27.48
N TRP A 300 -5.55 -6.57 -26.42
CA TRP A 300 -4.52 -6.16 -25.47
C TRP A 300 -3.18 -5.88 -26.16
N LYS A 301 -2.67 -6.82 -26.97
CA LYS A 301 -1.42 -6.63 -27.73
C LYS A 301 -1.48 -5.41 -28.65
N THR A 302 -2.62 -5.20 -29.30
CA THR A 302 -2.82 -4.06 -30.20
C THR A 302 -2.74 -2.74 -29.42
N ARG A 303 -3.49 -2.61 -28.32
CA ARG A 303 -3.50 -1.38 -27.50
C ARG A 303 -2.17 -1.12 -26.80
N MET A 304 -1.48 -2.16 -26.32
CA MET A 304 -0.15 -2.01 -25.73
C MET A 304 0.87 -1.48 -26.75
N ARG A 305 0.79 -1.91 -28.02
CA ARG A 305 1.65 -1.36 -29.09
C ARG A 305 1.33 0.09 -29.38
N GLU A 306 0.06 0.46 -29.50
CA GLU A 306 -0.33 1.86 -29.72
C GLU A 306 0.15 2.78 -28.59
N ILE A 307 0.02 2.34 -27.33
CA ILE A 307 0.56 3.09 -26.18
C ILE A 307 2.08 3.20 -26.26
N ALA A 308 2.78 2.10 -26.58
CA ALA A 308 4.24 2.12 -26.68
C ALA A 308 4.74 3.02 -27.83
N ASP A 309 4.03 3.06 -28.95
CA ASP A 309 4.41 3.82 -30.14
C ASP A 309 4.08 5.32 -29.99
N GLU A 310 2.98 5.66 -29.30
CA GLU A 310 2.43 7.03 -29.31
C GLU A 310 2.54 7.78 -27.98
N CYS A 311 2.75 7.09 -26.85
CA CYS A 311 2.69 7.68 -25.52
C CYS A 311 4.03 7.57 -24.77
N PRO A 312 5.02 8.44 -25.05
CA PRO A 312 6.34 8.38 -24.42
C PRO A 312 6.34 8.66 -22.90
N ASN A 313 5.24 9.18 -22.37
CA ASN A 313 5.01 9.44 -20.95
C ASN A 313 4.41 8.23 -20.20
N VAL A 314 4.19 7.09 -20.86
CA VAL A 314 3.65 5.87 -20.26
C VAL A 314 4.76 4.84 -20.02
N PHE A 315 4.86 4.38 -18.77
CA PHE A 315 5.73 3.29 -18.34
C PHE A 315 4.88 2.11 -17.90
N VAL A 316 5.41 0.88 -17.99
CA VAL A 316 4.63 -0.33 -17.69
C VAL A 316 5.28 -1.10 -16.54
N LYS A 317 4.48 -1.42 -15.51
CA LYS A 317 4.88 -2.39 -14.47
C LYS A 317 4.58 -3.81 -14.95
N ILE A 318 5.61 -4.64 -14.97
CA ILE A 318 5.48 -6.09 -15.14
C ILE A 318 5.42 -6.72 -13.75
N GLY A 319 4.21 -6.84 -13.23
CA GLY A 319 3.93 -7.41 -11.90
C GLY A 319 2.45 -7.73 -11.79
N GLY A 320 2.03 -8.48 -10.77
CA GLY A 320 0.62 -8.85 -10.60
C GLY A 320 0.05 -9.78 -11.68
N VAL A 321 0.89 -10.35 -12.54
CA VAL A 321 0.47 -11.27 -13.63
C VAL A 321 0.05 -12.65 -13.12
N ALA A 322 0.51 -13.04 -11.92
CA ALA A 322 0.10 -14.27 -11.24
C ALA A 322 -1.11 -14.05 -10.30
N THR A 323 -1.78 -12.89 -10.40
CA THR A 323 -3.00 -12.63 -9.63
C THR A 323 -4.19 -13.39 -10.23
N PRO A 324 -5.26 -13.64 -9.44
CA PRO A 324 -6.46 -14.32 -9.94
C PRO A 324 -7.17 -13.63 -11.10
N TRP A 325 -6.84 -12.36 -11.42
CA TRP A 325 -7.53 -11.56 -12.43
C TRP A 325 -7.30 -12.06 -13.86
N LEU A 326 -6.13 -12.63 -14.15
CA LEU A 326 -5.83 -13.14 -15.49
C LEU A 326 -6.52 -14.50 -15.75
N GLY A 327 -7.08 -15.12 -14.70
CA GLY A 327 -7.90 -16.33 -14.75
C GLY A 327 -7.18 -17.61 -14.36
#